data_AF-F9VCN3-F1
#
_entry.id   AF-F9VCN3-F1
#
_cell.length_a   1.000
_cell.length_b   1.000
_cell.length_c   1.000
_cell.angle_alpha   90.00
_cell.angle_beta   90.00
_cell.angle_gamma   90.00
#
_symmetry.space_group_name_H-M   'P 1'
#
loop_
_entity.id
_entity.type
_entity.pdbx_description
1 polymer ?
#
loop_
_entity_poly.entity_id
_entity_poly.type
_entity_poly.pdbx_seq_one_letter_code
_entity_poly.pdbx_strand_id
1 'polypeptide(L)'
;MENRKERTKARLRDAMTQLLHEKPFDQITTTELVKVAKISRSGFYTHYQDKYEMIDQYQKTLINTIQYVFEKNDGDLQKTMLETYEFLDNNEIYAALLSENGSKEIHQFMQAKLKSMIEHSIIPRDSRRNNLGRLGKIYAATYYANAMFGLTQAWIRRKRKETPEEITKILSKLIN
;
A
#
# COMPACT_ATOMS: atom_id res chain seq x y z
N MET A 1 -0.64 25.17 -17.46
CA MET A 1 -1.70 25.48 -16.47
C MET A 1 -2.18 24.16 -15.89
N GLU A 2 -2.03 23.95 -14.58
CA GLU A 2 -2.55 22.76 -13.91
C GLU A 2 -4.08 22.72 -14.04
N ASN A 3 -4.63 21.62 -14.57
CA ASN A 3 -6.06 21.51 -14.87
C ASN A 3 -6.88 21.56 -13.57
N ARG A 4 -7.98 22.33 -13.57
CA ARG A 4 -8.93 22.42 -12.43
C ARG A 4 -9.33 21.05 -11.88
N LYS A 5 -9.45 20.03 -12.74
CA LYS A 5 -9.75 18.65 -12.34
C LYS A 5 -8.65 18.05 -11.45
N GLU A 6 -7.38 18.22 -11.82
CA GLU A 6 -6.24 17.68 -11.06
C GLU A 6 -6.10 18.37 -9.70
N ARG A 7 -6.31 19.69 -9.66
CA ARG A 7 -6.30 20.44 -8.39
C ARG A 7 -7.41 19.97 -7.43
N THR A 8 -8.59 19.62 -7.94
CA THR A 8 -9.66 19.06 -7.10
C THR A 8 -9.31 17.66 -6.60
N LYS A 9 -8.77 16.79 -7.47
CA LYS A 9 -8.30 15.46 -7.06
C LYS A 9 -7.20 15.53 -6.00
N ALA A 10 -6.24 16.43 -6.15
CA ALA A 10 -5.19 16.65 -5.16
C ALA A 10 -5.77 17.05 -3.79
N ARG A 11 -6.70 18.01 -3.77
CA ARG A 11 -7.37 18.43 -2.52
C ARG A 11 -8.17 17.31 -1.87
N LEU A 12 -8.82 16.46 -2.66
CA LEU A 12 -9.54 15.29 -2.17
C LEU A 12 -8.59 14.25 -1.59
N ARG A 13 -7.49 13.95 -2.29
CA ARG A 13 -6.42 13.07 -1.81
C ARG A 13 -5.93 13.54 -0.45
N ASP A 14 -5.54 14.81 -0.34
CA ASP A 14 -4.94 15.35 0.87
C ASP A 14 -5.94 15.34 2.04
N ALA A 15 -7.22 15.62 1.77
CA ALA A 15 -8.29 15.51 2.74
C ALA A 15 -8.53 14.06 3.21
N MET A 16 -8.51 13.09 2.29
CA MET A 16 -8.65 11.68 2.64
C MET A 16 -7.46 11.21 3.48
N THR A 17 -6.23 11.58 3.09
CA THR A 17 -5.02 11.30 3.87
C THR A 17 -5.14 11.83 5.30
N GLN A 18 -5.55 13.10 5.45
CA GLN A 18 -5.74 13.68 6.78
C GLN A 18 -6.75 12.89 7.60
N LEU A 19 -7.91 12.57 7.02
CA LEU A 19 -8.96 11.84 7.73
C LEU A 19 -8.54 10.41 8.09
N LEU A 20 -7.75 9.75 7.25
CA LEU A 20 -7.18 8.42 7.54
C LEU A 20 -6.12 8.46 8.66
N HIS A 21 -5.50 9.60 8.95
CA HIS A 21 -4.67 9.72 10.16
C HIS A 21 -5.49 9.85 11.44
N GLU A 22 -6.75 10.28 11.33
CA GLU A 22 -7.61 10.56 12.48
C GLU A 22 -8.54 9.39 12.82
N LYS A 23 -9.02 8.64 11.82
CA LYS A 23 -10.02 7.58 12.03
C LYS A 23 -10.05 6.52 10.92
N PRO A 24 -10.65 5.34 11.20
CA PRO A 24 -10.82 4.30 10.20
C PRO A 24 -11.62 4.76 8.98
N PHE A 25 -11.21 4.28 7.80
CA PHE A 25 -11.81 4.60 6.51
C PHE A 25 -13.33 4.44 6.50
N ASP A 26 -13.84 3.37 7.11
CA ASP A 26 -15.27 3.06 7.14
C ASP A 26 -16.10 4.13 7.85
N GLN A 27 -15.49 4.87 8.79
CA GLN A 27 -16.11 5.97 9.54
C GLN A 27 -16.00 7.33 8.84
N ILE A 28 -15.23 7.43 7.76
CA ILE A 28 -15.11 8.67 6.99
C ILE A 28 -16.37 8.84 6.12
N THR A 29 -17.05 9.96 6.21
CA THR A 29 -18.19 10.26 5.31
C THR A 29 -17.78 11.17 4.15
N THR A 30 -18.48 11.07 3.01
CA THR A 30 -18.28 12.01 1.89
C THR A 30 -18.50 13.46 2.33
N THR A 31 -19.44 13.72 3.25
CA THR A 31 -19.70 15.06 3.81
C THR A 31 -18.47 15.63 4.50
N GLU A 32 -17.81 14.83 5.35
CA GLU A 32 -16.60 15.26 6.05
C GLU A 32 -15.44 15.44 5.07
N LEU A 33 -15.28 14.51 4.14
CA LEU A 33 -14.24 14.58 3.12
C LEU A 33 -14.30 15.87 2.31
N VAL A 34 -15.47 16.24 1.80
CA VAL A 34 -15.62 17.47 1.00
C VAL A 34 -15.46 18.73 1.85
N LYS A 35 -15.82 18.68 3.13
CA LYS A 35 -15.61 19.78 4.08
C LYS A 35 -14.11 20.02 4.30
N VAL A 36 -13.34 18.97 4.58
CA VAL A 36 -11.88 19.06 4.75
C VAL A 36 -11.20 19.50 3.45
N ALA A 37 -11.61 18.93 2.31
CA ALA A 37 -11.09 19.32 1.00
C ALA A 37 -11.49 20.74 0.57
N LYS A 38 -12.45 21.37 1.27
CA LYS A 38 -13.05 22.68 0.96
C LYS A 38 -13.68 22.73 -0.45
N ILE A 39 -14.36 21.66 -0.86
CA ILE A 39 -15.07 21.57 -2.14
C ILE A 39 -16.56 21.29 -1.93
N SER A 40 -17.39 21.48 -2.96
CA SER A 40 -18.81 21.11 -2.89
C SER A 40 -18.99 19.59 -3.06
N ARG A 41 -20.10 19.06 -2.54
CA ARG A 41 -20.52 17.67 -2.81
C ARG A 41 -20.67 17.41 -4.31
N SER A 42 -21.25 18.36 -5.06
CA SER A 42 -21.33 18.27 -6.52
C SER A 42 -19.95 18.15 -7.16
N GLY A 43 -18.95 18.89 -6.66
CA GLY A 43 -17.57 18.81 -7.13
C GLY A 43 -16.93 17.45 -6.86
N PHE A 44 -17.22 16.83 -5.72
CA PHE A 44 -16.79 15.44 -5.47
C PHE A 44 -17.38 14.48 -6.50
N TYR A 45 -18.70 14.56 -6.73
CA TYR A 45 -19.40 13.67 -7.66
C TYR A 45 -19.04 13.87 -9.14
N THR A 46 -18.33 14.94 -9.50
CA THR A 46 -17.71 15.05 -10.84
C THR A 46 -16.46 14.18 -11.03
N HIS A 47 -15.92 13.61 -9.94
CA HIS A 47 -14.70 12.81 -9.94
C HIS A 47 -14.91 11.39 -9.46
N TYR A 48 -15.80 11.19 -8.47
CA TYR A 48 -16.03 9.92 -7.82
C TYR A 48 -17.52 9.75 -7.47
N GLN A 49 -18.08 8.58 -7.70
CA GLN A 49 -19.43 8.17 -7.33
C GLN A 49 -19.61 8.11 -5.82
N ASP A 50 -18.59 7.63 -5.10
CA ASP A 50 -18.53 7.60 -3.64
C ASP A 50 -17.07 7.53 -3.14
N LYS A 51 -16.90 7.45 -1.81
CA LYS A 51 -15.57 7.33 -1.19
C LYS A 51 -14.87 6.00 -1.51
N TYR A 52 -15.62 4.94 -1.82
CA TYR A 52 -15.07 3.62 -2.11
C TYR A 52 -14.45 3.60 -3.50
N GLU A 53 -15.12 4.17 -4.51
CA GLU A 53 -14.55 4.33 -5.84
C GLU A 53 -13.25 5.16 -5.80
N MET A 54 -13.24 6.23 -4.99
CA MET A 54 -12.02 7.03 -4.80
C MET A 54 -10.87 6.17 -4.29
N ILE A 55 -11.09 5.36 -3.25
CA ILE A 55 -10.03 4.52 -2.69
C ILE A 55 -9.64 3.36 -3.61
N ASP A 56 -10.58 2.75 -4.33
CA ASP A 56 -10.29 1.71 -5.32
C ASP A 56 -9.30 2.21 -6.39
N GLN A 57 -9.41 3.48 -6.82
CA GLN A 57 -8.43 4.08 -7.73
C GLN A 57 -7.03 4.16 -7.11
N TYR A 58 -6.89 4.62 -5.86
CA TYR A 58 -5.59 4.66 -5.18
C TYR A 58 -5.03 3.26 -4.92
N GLN A 59 -5.89 2.32 -4.55
CA GLN A 59 -5.51 0.93 -4.31
C GLN A 59 -4.98 0.27 -5.60
N LYS A 60 -5.65 0.51 -6.73
CA LYS A 60 -5.17 0.07 -8.06
C LYS A 60 -3.81 0.67 -8.39
N THR A 61 -3.61 1.96 -8.18
CA THR A 61 -2.31 2.60 -8.41
C THR A 61 -1.23 1.97 -7.52
N LEU A 62 -1.49 1.81 -6.23
CA LEU A 62 -0.57 1.18 -5.27
C LEU A 62 -0.15 -0.23 -5.73
N ILE A 63 -1.12 -1.07 -6.10
CA ILE A 63 -0.84 -2.45 -6.56
C ILE A 63 -0.03 -2.45 -7.84
N ASN A 64 -0.40 -1.62 -8.82
CA ASN A 64 0.33 -1.56 -10.08
C ASN A 64 1.78 -1.08 -9.86
N THR A 65 1.99 -0.11 -8.98
CA THR A 65 3.32 0.36 -8.61
C THR A 65 4.14 -0.75 -7.95
N ILE A 66 3.59 -1.43 -6.94
CA ILE A 66 4.30 -2.52 -6.26
C ILE A 66 4.57 -3.66 -7.24
N GLN A 67 3.59 -4.05 -8.06
CA GLN A 67 3.76 -5.08 -9.07
C GLN A 67 4.91 -4.75 -10.02
N TYR A 68 4.94 -3.51 -10.53
CA TYR A 68 6.01 -3.05 -11.39
C TYR A 68 7.39 -3.12 -10.70
N VAL A 69 7.49 -2.75 -9.42
CA VAL A 69 8.73 -2.86 -8.65
C VAL A 69 9.19 -4.32 -8.52
N PHE A 70 8.27 -5.25 -8.25
CA PHE A 70 8.56 -6.69 -8.18
C PHE A 70 9.03 -7.25 -9.53
N GLU A 71 8.38 -6.86 -10.62
CA GLU A 71 8.74 -7.29 -11.99
C GLU A 71 10.10 -6.72 -12.41
N LYS A 72 10.31 -5.41 -12.21
CA LYS A 72 11.54 -4.69 -12.54
C LYS A 72 12.77 -5.24 -11.83
N ASN A 73 12.63 -5.64 -10.56
CA ASN A 73 13.75 -6.09 -9.74
C ASN A 73 13.99 -7.60 -9.81
N ASP A 74 13.16 -8.32 -10.55
CA ASP A 74 13.42 -9.69 -11.00
C ASP A 74 13.82 -10.67 -9.87
N GLY A 75 13.17 -10.54 -8.71
CA GLY A 75 13.41 -11.39 -7.54
C GLY A 75 14.46 -10.88 -6.55
N ASP A 76 15.11 -9.74 -6.82
CA ASP A 76 15.91 -9.04 -5.81
C ASP A 76 14.98 -8.45 -4.74
N LEU A 77 14.80 -9.20 -3.66
CA LEU A 77 13.91 -8.82 -2.57
C LEU A 77 14.38 -7.55 -1.87
N GLN A 78 15.68 -7.34 -1.69
CA GLN A 78 16.18 -6.17 -0.98
C GLN A 78 15.86 -4.90 -1.75
N LYS A 79 16.14 -4.90 -3.06
CA LYS A 79 15.83 -3.78 -3.94
C LYS A 79 14.32 -3.56 -4.09
N THR A 80 13.54 -4.64 -4.18
CA THR A 80 12.08 -4.59 -4.22
C THR A 80 11.51 -3.90 -2.97
N MET A 81 12.00 -4.25 -1.79
CA MET A 81 11.52 -3.66 -0.54
C MET A 81 11.96 -2.21 -0.39
N LEU A 82 13.19 -1.87 -0.79
CA LEU A 82 13.67 -0.49 -0.77
C LEU A 82 12.79 0.44 -1.62
N GLU A 83 12.59 0.11 -2.90
CA GLU A 83 11.76 0.93 -3.81
C GLU A 83 10.30 0.99 -3.33
N THR A 84 9.79 -0.08 -2.71
CA THR A 84 8.44 -0.08 -2.10
C THR A 84 8.36 0.89 -0.92
N TYR A 85 9.34 0.87 -0.02
CA TYR A 85 9.37 1.78 1.13
C TYR A 85 9.62 3.23 0.73
N GLU A 86 10.49 3.51 -0.24
CA GLU A 86 10.68 4.85 -0.82
C GLU A 86 9.38 5.38 -1.42
N PHE A 87 8.64 4.53 -2.14
CA PHE A 87 7.34 4.92 -2.68
C PHE A 87 6.34 5.29 -1.58
N LEU A 88 6.22 4.46 -0.54
CA LEU A 88 5.32 4.71 0.58
C LEU A 88 5.74 5.92 1.43
N ASP A 89 7.04 6.19 1.53
CA ASP A 89 7.56 7.36 2.25
C ASP A 89 7.21 8.66 1.51
N ASN A 90 7.35 8.66 0.20
CA ASN A 90 7.07 9.83 -0.64
C ASN A 90 5.57 10.05 -0.93
N ASN A 91 4.69 9.09 -0.61
CA ASN A 91 3.29 9.14 -0.99
C ASN A 91 2.35 8.77 0.18
N GLU A 92 2.02 9.77 0.99
CA GLU A 92 1.29 9.62 2.25
C GLU A 92 -0.02 8.84 2.13
N ILE A 93 -0.81 9.08 1.09
CA ILE A 93 -2.13 8.44 0.93
C ILE A 93 -2.00 6.90 0.91
N TYR A 94 -0.95 6.36 0.31
CA TYR A 94 -0.77 4.92 0.24
C TYR A 94 -0.29 4.34 1.57
N ALA A 95 0.57 5.05 2.30
CA ALA A 95 0.93 4.68 3.66
C ALA A 95 -0.30 4.72 4.59
N ALA A 96 -1.13 5.76 4.48
CA ALA A 96 -2.36 5.89 5.26
C ALA A 96 -3.35 4.76 4.96
N LEU A 97 -3.48 4.33 3.70
CA LEU A 97 -4.33 3.19 3.31
C LEU A 97 -3.86 1.84 3.84
N LEU A 98 -2.56 1.68 4.08
CA LEU A 98 -1.99 0.46 4.67
C LEU A 98 -1.95 0.52 6.20
N SER A 99 -2.20 1.68 6.81
CA SER A 99 -2.22 1.85 8.26
C SER A 99 -3.40 1.13 8.91
N GLU A 100 -3.45 1.08 10.23
CA GLU A 100 -4.59 0.49 10.96
C GLU A 100 -5.95 1.17 10.68
N ASN A 101 -5.93 2.39 10.13
CA ASN A 101 -7.13 3.12 9.72
C ASN A 101 -7.58 2.80 8.28
N GLY A 102 -6.81 2.02 7.51
CA GLY A 102 -7.32 1.41 6.27
C GLY A 102 -8.45 0.42 6.57
N SER A 103 -9.34 0.18 5.61
CA SER A 103 -10.41 -0.80 5.79
C SER A 103 -9.85 -2.22 5.81
N LYS A 104 -10.57 -3.14 6.47
CA LYS A 104 -10.19 -4.55 6.53
C LYS A 104 -10.14 -5.17 5.13
N GLU A 105 -11.08 -4.82 4.27
CA GLU A 105 -11.19 -5.29 2.89
C GLU A 105 -9.98 -4.83 2.06
N ILE A 106 -9.55 -3.58 2.25
CA ILE A 106 -8.34 -3.04 1.61
C ILE A 106 -7.12 -3.86 2.04
N HIS A 107 -6.94 -4.07 3.34
CA HIS A 107 -5.81 -4.86 3.86
C HIS A 107 -5.81 -6.30 3.33
N GLN A 108 -6.96 -6.98 3.36
CA GLN A 108 -7.08 -8.34 2.85
C GLN A 108 -6.74 -8.42 1.36
N PHE A 109 -7.22 -7.47 0.57
CA PHE A 109 -6.90 -7.42 -0.85
C PHE A 109 -5.41 -7.16 -1.10
N MET A 110 -4.80 -6.22 -0.37
CA MET A 110 -3.38 -5.91 -0.48
C MET A 110 -2.50 -7.11 -0.09
N GLN A 111 -2.84 -7.82 1.00
CA GLN A 111 -2.15 -9.04 1.42
C GLN A 111 -2.28 -10.16 0.38
N ALA A 112 -3.47 -10.37 -0.19
CA ALA A 112 -3.69 -11.37 -1.23
C ALA A 112 -2.86 -11.08 -2.49
N LYS A 113 -2.79 -9.80 -2.89
CA LYS A 113 -1.96 -9.36 -4.02
C LYS A 113 -0.47 -9.53 -3.75
N LEU A 114 0.00 -9.12 -2.57
CA LEU A 114 1.39 -9.31 -2.17
C LEU A 114 1.78 -10.80 -2.13
N LYS A 115 0.90 -11.67 -1.61
CA LYS A 115 1.09 -13.12 -1.62
C LYS A 115 1.26 -13.65 -3.05
N SER A 116 0.38 -13.25 -3.96
CA SER A 116 0.47 -13.65 -5.37
C SER A 116 1.78 -13.19 -6.00
N MET A 117 2.23 -11.95 -5.75
CA MET A 117 3.51 -11.46 -6.23
C MET A 117 4.67 -12.30 -5.72
N ILE A 118 4.70 -12.62 -4.42
CA ILE A 118 5.74 -13.45 -3.79
C ILE A 118 5.77 -14.88 -4.39
N GLU A 119 4.60 -15.46 -4.65
CA GLU A 119 4.46 -16.79 -5.27
C GLU A 119 5.10 -16.86 -6.66
N HIS A 120 5.00 -15.78 -7.45
CA HIS A 120 5.45 -15.75 -8.84
C HIS A 120 6.86 -15.16 -9.03
N SER A 121 7.35 -14.32 -8.12
CA SER A 121 8.61 -13.59 -8.31
C SER A 121 9.73 -14.00 -7.34
N ILE A 122 9.42 -14.28 -6.07
CA ILE A 122 10.45 -14.50 -5.04
C ILE A 122 10.69 -16.00 -4.83
N ILE A 123 9.64 -16.77 -4.59
CA ILE A 123 9.75 -18.20 -4.25
C ILE A 123 10.47 -19.02 -5.33
N PRO A 124 10.18 -18.86 -6.63
CA PRO A 124 10.83 -19.66 -7.67
C PRO A 124 12.35 -19.44 -7.77
N ARG A 125 12.87 -18.34 -7.24
CA ARG A 125 14.27 -17.92 -7.38
C ARG A 125 15.13 -18.19 -6.16
N ASP A 126 14.50 -18.42 -5.00
CA ASP A 126 15.22 -18.84 -3.80
C ASP A 126 15.42 -20.37 -3.81
N SER A 127 16.66 -20.79 -4.05
CA SER A 127 17.07 -22.18 -4.09
C SER A 127 16.77 -22.93 -2.79
N ARG A 128 16.79 -22.25 -1.63
CA ARG A 128 16.42 -22.84 -0.33
C ARG A 128 14.94 -23.16 -0.26
N ARG A 129 14.10 -22.36 -0.92
CA ARG A 129 12.63 -22.48 -0.90
C ARG A 129 12.10 -23.39 -2.01
N ASN A 130 12.87 -23.61 -3.07
CA ASN A 130 12.45 -24.48 -4.17
C ASN A 130 12.30 -25.96 -3.77
N ASN A 131 12.97 -26.40 -2.70
CA ASN A 131 12.91 -27.77 -2.20
C ASN A 131 11.72 -28.07 -1.28
N LEU A 132 10.85 -27.08 -1.02
CA LEU A 132 9.73 -27.20 -0.06
C LEU A 132 8.51 -27.97 -0.59
N GLY A 133 8.53 -28.43 -1.85
CA GLY A 133 7.37 -29.00 -2.52
C GLY A 133 6.20 -28.01 -2.66
N ARG A 134 5.06 -28.45 -3.22
CA ARG A 134 3.91 -27.56 -3.49
C ARG A 134 3.33 -26.94 -2.22
N LEU A 135 3.13 -27.75 -1.18
CA LEU A 135 2.51 -27.30 0.07
C LEU A 135 3.39 -26.29 0.81
N GLY A 136 4.71 -26.55 0.89
CA GLY A 136 5.64 -25.64 1.54
C GLY A 136 5.78 -24.31 0.79
N LYS A 137 5.66 -24.28 -0.56
CA LYS A 137 5.59 -23.03 -1.33
C LYS A 137 4.37 -22.17 -0.97
N ILE A 138 3.19 -22.78 -0.77
CA ILE A 138 1.96 -22.06 -0.37
C ILE A 138 2.12 -21.42 1.02
N TYR A 139 2.63 -22.18 1.99
CA TYR A 139 2.84 -21.66 3.34
C TYR A 139 3.97 -20.64 3.40
N ALA A 140 5.04 -20.82 2.62
CA ALA A 140 6.11 -19.83 2.50
C ALA A 140 5.57 -18.50 1.98
N ALA A 141 4.77 -18.51 0.90
CA ALA A 141 4.18 -17.29 0.36
C ALA A 141 3.30 -16.57 1.38
N THR A 142 2.47 -17.33 2.09
CA THR A 142 1.60 -16.81 3.15
C THR A 142 2.42 -16.20 4.29
N TYR A 143 3.45 -16.89 4.74
CA TYR A 143 4.36 -16.42 5.78
C TYR A 143 5.03 -15.10 5.39
N TYR A 144 5.64 -15.02 4.21
CA TYR A 144 6.34 -13.81 3.76
C TYR A 144 5.39 -12.64 3.51
N ALA A 145 4.23 -12.89 2.90
CA ALA A 145 3.24 -11.83 2.68
C ALA A 145 2.77 -11.23 4.01
N ASN A 146 2.47 -12.08 5.00
CA ASN A 146 2.05 -11.63 6.32
C ASN A 146 3.18 -10.90 7.06
N ALA A 147 4.41 -11.42 7.01
CA ALA A 147 5.57 -10.79 7.65
C ALA A 147 5.88 -9.41 7.05
N MET A 148 5.95 -9.32 5.72
CA MET A 148 6.21 -8.05 5.03
C MET A 148 5.09 -7.03 5.28
N PHE A 149 3.83 -7.45 5.18
CA PHE A 149 2.70 -6.55 5.44
C PHE A 149 2.70 -6.05 6.88
N GLY A 150 2.87 -6.95 7.86
CA GLY A 150 2.91 -6.60 9.28
C GLY A 150 4.07 -5.67 9.64
N LEU A 151 5.25 -5.87 9.05
CA LEU A 151 6.41 -4.99 9.24
C LEU A 151 6.16 -3.60 8.63
N THR A 152 5.58 -3.53 7.43
CA THR A 152 5.18 -2.26 6.80
C THR A 152 4.18 -1.51 7.68
N GLN A 153 3.17 -2.19 8.23
CA GLN A 153 2.22 -1.57 9.17
C GLN A 153 2.90 -1.07 10.45
N ALA A 154 3.85 -1.83 10.99
CA ALA A 154 4.61 -1.44 12.17
C ALA A 154 5.45 -0.18 11.91
N TRP A 155 6.11 -0.10 10.76
CA TRP A 155 6.88 1.07 10.32
C TRP A 155 5.99 2.31 10.15
N ILE A 156 4.83 2.16 9.48
CA ILE A 156 3.85 3.24 9.32
C ILE A 156 3.31 3.72 10.68
N ARG A 157 2.93 2.80 11.58
CA ARG A 157 2.45 3.14 12.93
C ARG A 157 3.49 3.89 13.76
N ARG A 158 4.78 3.60 13.54
CA ARG A 158 5.89 4.33 14.14
C ARG A 158 6.12 5.72 13.52
N LYS A 159 5.26 6.15 12.58
CA LYS A 159 5.37 7.38 11.79
C LYS A 159 6.60 7.39 10.87
N ARG A 160 6.97 6.21 10.33
CA ARG A 160 8.11 6.03 9.40
C ARG A 160 9.40 6.67 9.95
N LYS A 161 9.71 6.36 11.22
CA LYS A 161 10.89 6.92 11.91
C LYS A 161 12.19 6.46 11.29
N GLU A 162 12.22 5.20 10.88
CA GLU A 162 13.34 4.59 10.17
C GLU A 162 13.29 4.99 8.70
N THR A 163 14.43 5.29 8.06
CA THR A 163 14.46 5.58 6.61
C THR A 163 14.11 4.31 5.81
N PRO A 164 13.69 4.44 4.53
CA PRO A 164 13.49 3.29 3.64
C PRO A 164 14.66 2.29 3.63
N GLU A 165 15.90 2.76 3.66
CA GLU A 165 17.11 1.94 3.72
C GLU A 165 17.24 1.20 5.06
N GLU A 166 16.97 1.87 6.17
CA GLU A 166 17.05 1.28 7.51
C GLU A 166 16.03 0.16 7.69
N ILE A 167 14.76 0.42 7.36
CA ILE A 167 13.69 -0.59 7.49
C ILE A 167 13.91 -1.76 6.53
N THR A 168 14.39 -1.49 5.30
CA THR A 168 14.76 -2.54 4.34
C THR A 168 15.86 -3.43 4.91
N LYS A 169 16.92 -2.84 5.48
CA LYS A 169 18.03 -3.60 6.07
C LYS A 169 17.58 -4.45 7.25
N ILE A 170 16.67 -3.95 8.08
CA ILE A 170 16.06 -4.71 9.19
C ILE A 170 15.28 -5.90 8.62
N LEU A 171 14.41 -5.66 7.64
CA LEU A 171 13.56 -6.67 7.05
C LEU A 171 14.37 -7.77 6.35
N SER A 172 15.40 -7.41 5.59
CA SER A 172 16.29 -8.39 4.95
C SER A 172 16.98 -9.30 5.97
N LYS A 173 17.30 -8.81 7.18
CA LYS A 173 17.88 -9.64 8.25
C LYS A 173 16.88 -10.60 8.90
N LEU A 174 15.60 -10.24 8.92
CA LEU A 174 14.54 -11.07 9.52
C LEU A 174 14.04 -12.16 8.56
N ILE A 175 14.12 -11.89 7.25
CA ILE A 175 13.56 -12.76 6.20
C ILE A 175 14.62 -13.70 5.59
N ASN A 176 15.92 -13.41 5.75
CA ASN A 176 17.02 -14.21 5.22
C ASN A 176 17.50 -15.34 6.12
#